data_AF-A0A957YEX2-F1
#
_entry.id   AF-A0A957YEX2-F1
#
_cell.length_a   1.000
_cell.length_b   1.000
_cell.length_c   1.000
_cell.angle_alpha   90.00
_cell.angle_beta   90.00
_cell.angle_gamma   90.00
#
_symmetry.space_group_name_H-M   'P 1'
#
loop_
_entity.id
_entity.type
_entity.pdbx_description
1 polymer ?
#
loop_
_entity_poly.entity_id
_entity_poly.type
_entity_poly.pdbx_seq_one_letter_code
_entity_poly.pdbx_strand_id
1 'polypeptide(L)'
;MSDQNKDQPDFDPLAMWKEWQTASLNTWSKIMSETVSSEDFAQSMGQSLNDYLETTMPVRQQVEKAIEQYLQQMNMPSRQEVVSIAERLTQLELRVDDMDAKMDDMLDLLKGIKQSLDKPES
;
A
#
# COMPACT_ATOMS: atom_id res chain seq x y z
N MET A 1 14.39 -71.51 -36.73
CA MET A 1 15.33 -71.03 -35.69
C MET A 1 15.72 -69.62 -36.07
N SER A 2 15.49 -68.71 -35.13
CA SER A 2 16.12 -67.39 -34.93
C SER A 2 15.99 -66.31 -36.02
N ASP A 3 15.12 -65.35 -35.70
CA ASP A 3 15.01 -63.98 -36.19
C ASP A 3 16.34 -63.31 -36.52
N GLN A 4 16.43 -62.81 -37.75
CA GLN A 4 17.23 -61.64 -38.09
C GLN A 4 16.34 -60.72 -38.92
N ASN A 5 15.85 -59.64 -38.31
CA ASN A 5 15.80 -58.39 -39.05
C ASN A 5 16.18 -57.25 -38.11
N LYS A 6 17.16 -56.50 -38.56
CA LYS A 6 17.96 -55.54 -37.82
C LYS A 6 17.18 -54.26 -37.59
N ASP A 7 17.41 -53.65 -36.44
CA ASP A 7 17.11 -52.26 -36.10
C ASP A 7 17.42 -51.34 -37.31
N GLN A 8 16.38 -50.85 -37.99
CA GLN A 8 16.49 -49.68 -38.85
C GLN A 8 16.25 -48.45 -37.99
N PRO A 9 17.11 -47.42 -38.04
CA PRO A 9 16.84 -46.18 -37.34
C PRO A 9 15.61 -45.54 -37.98
N ASP A 10 14.51 -45.48 -37.22
CA ASP A 10 13.28 -44.77 -37.60
C ASP A 10 13.63 -43.30 -37.85
N PHE A 11 13.67 -42.91 -39.12
CA PHE A 11 13.71 -41.50 -39.51
C PHE A 11 12.30 -40.93 -39.32
N ASP A 12 12.02 -40.39 -38.12
CA ASP A 12 10.77 -39.71 -37.81
C ASP A 12 10.95 -38.17 -37.88
N PRO A 13 10.63 -37.53 -39.03
CA PRO A 13 10.80 -36.10 -39.21
C PRO A 13 9.84 -35.26 -38.33
N LEU A 14 8.72 -35.82 -37.88
CA LEU A 14 7.79 -35.12 -36.97
C LEU A 14 8.34 -35.09 -35.55
N ALA A 15 8.96 -36.18 -35.10
CA ALA A 15 9.67 -36.22 -33.83
C ALA A 15 10.81 -35.19 -33.80
N MET A 16 11.62 -35.13 -34.85
CA MET A 16 12.70 -34.14 -34.98
C MET A 16 12.20 -32.69 -34.97
N TRP A 17 11.10 -32.41 -35.70
CA TRP A 17 10.48 -31.07 -35.70
C TRP A 17 9.96 -30.67 -34.31
N LYS A 18 9.28 -31.61 -33.63
CA LYS A 18 8.75 -31.37 -32.28
C LYS A 18 9.86 -31.12 -31.27
N GLU A 19 10.96 -31.85 -31.38
CA GLU A 19 12.14 -31.65 -30.53
C GLU A 19 12.77 -30.29 -30.78
N TRP A 20 12.93 -29.89 -32.05
CA TRP A 20 13.43 -28.56 -32.40
C TRP A 20 12.52 -27.43 -31.90
N GLN A 21 11.20 -27.57 -32.03
CA GLN A 21 10.23 -26.61 -31.51
C GLN A 21 10.33 -26.51 -29.98
N THR A 22 10.42 -27.65 -29.30
CA THR A 22 10.52 -27.71 -27.83
C THR A 22 11.82 -27.07 -27.35
N ALA A 23 12.95 -27.37 -28.00
CA ALA A 23 14.24 -26.76 -27.70
C ALA A 23 14.22 -25.24 -27.94
N SER A 24 13.58 -24.80 -29.02
CA SER A 24 13.40 -23.38 -29.33
C SER A 24 12.57 -22.68 -28.26
N LEU A 25 11.40 -23.23 -27.90
CA LEU A 25 10.52 -22.68 -26.88
C LEU A 25 11.19 -22.63 -25.50
N ASN A 26 11.95 -23.66 -25.14
CA ASN A 26 12.69 -23.68 -23.87
C ASN A 26 13.77 -22.59 -23.84
N THR A 27 14.47 -22.38 -24.96
CA THR A 27 15.47 -21.32 -25.09
C THR A 27 14.83 -19.93 -24.95
N TRP A 28 13.70 -19.71 -25.64
CA TRP A 28 12.95 -18.46 -25.53
C TRP A 28 12.40 -18.22 -24.12
N SER A 29 11.86 -19.26 -23.50
CA SER A 29 11.37 -19.22 -22.12
C SER A 29 12.47 -18.84 -21.14
N LYS A 30 13.67 -19.43 -21.30
CA LYS A 30 14.83 -19.13 -20.47
C LYS A 30 15.28 -17.67 -20.63
N ILE A 31 15.40 -17.17 -21.86
CA ILE A 31 15.77 -15.78 -22.12
C ILE A 31 14.77 -14.81 -21.49
N MET A 32 13.48 -15.07 -21.65
CA MET A 32 12.43 -14.24 -21.06
C MET A 32 12.45 -14.29 -19.53
N SER A 33 12.66 -15.49 -18.96
CA SER A 33 12.80 -15.65 -17.51
C SER A 33 14.00 -14.88 -16.96
N GLU A 34 15.15 -14.96 -17.63
CA GLU A 34 16.37 -14.22 -17.26
C GLU A 34 16.14 -12.71 -17.36
N THR A 35 15.47 -12.27 -18.43
CA THR A 35 15.13 -10.86 -18.66
C THR A 35 14.22 -10.31 -17.57
N VAL A 36 13.12 -11.02 -17.24
CA VAL A 36 12.19 -10.59 -16.18
C VAL A 36 12.83 -10.68 -14.79
N SER A 37 13.76 -11.62 -14.58
CA SER A 37 14.52 -11.73 -13.33
C SER A 37 15.67 -10.73 -13.21
N SER A 38 15.98 -10.01 -14.28
CA SER A 38 17.08 -9.04 -14.28
C SER A 38 16.72 -7.81 -13.44
N GLU A 39 17.71 -7.31 -12.73
CA GLU A 39 17.58 -6.10 -11.91
C GLU A 39 17.24 -4.88 -12.78
N ASP A 40 17.79 -4.79 -13.99
CA ASP A 40 17.49 -3.73 -14.96
C ASP A 40 16.01 -3.72 -15.39
N PHE A 41 15.38 -4.89 -15.54
CA PHE A 41 13.94 -4.98 -15.84
C PHE A 41 13.10 -4.49 -14.66
N ALA A 42 13.43 -4.92 -13.45
CA ALA A 42 12.76 -4.46 -12.24
C ALA A 42 12.92 -2.93 -12.05
N GLN A 43 14.12 -2.41 -12.30
CA GLN A 43 14.43 -0.98 -12.20
C GLN A 43 13.68 -0.15 -13.25
N SER A 44 13.69 -0.58 -14.51
CA SER A 44 12.99 0.13 -15.59
C SER A 44 11.46 0.10 -15.43
N MET A 45 10.91 -1.00 -14.93
CA MET A 45 9.50 -1.08 -14.55
C MET A 45 9.19 -0.14 -13.38
N GLY A 46 10.06 -0.10 -12.37
CA GLY A 46 9.95 0.81 -11.23
C GLY A 46 9.98 2.28 -11.65
N GLN A 47 10.90 2.65 -12.54
CA GLN A 47 10.98 4.00 -13.12
C GLN A 47 9.74 4.34 -13.93
N SER A 48 9.28 3.44 -14.80
CA SER A 48 8.08 3.67 -15.62
C SER A 48 6.82 3.87 -14.75
N LEU A 49 6.69 3.10 -13.68
CA LEU A 49 5.61 3.27 -12.71
C LEU A 49 5.75 4.60 -11.96
N ASN A 50 6.97 4.96 -11.55
CA ASN A 50 7.24 6.22 -10.88
C ASN A 50 6.90 7.42 -11.78
N ASP A 51 7.35 7.40 -13.03
CA ASP A 51 7.05 8.45 -14.03
C ASP A 51 5.55 8.56 -14.28
N TYR A 52 4.84 7.43 -14.35
CA TYR A 52 3.38 7.42 -14.47
C TYR A 52 2.71 8.04 -13.25
N LEU A 53 3.17 7.71 -12.04
CA LEU A 53 2.65 8.27 -10.79
C LEU A 53 2.96 9.77 -10.69
N GLU A 54 4.19 10.19 -11.00
CA GLU A 54 4.65 11.58 -11.02
C GLU A 54 3.92 12.43 -12.07
N THR A 55 3.58 11.86 -13.21
CA THR A 55 2.82 12.56 -14.26
C THR A 55 1.33 12.66 -13.91
N THR A 56 0.78 11.61 -13.28
CA THR A 56 -0.65 11.55 -12.96
C THR A 56 -1.01 12.30 -11.68
N MET A 57 -0.11 12.38 -10.70
CA MET A 57 -0.33 13.09 -9.43
C MET A 57 -0.71 14.57 -9.62
N PRO A 58 0.04 15.37 -10.42
CA PRO A 58 -0.29 16.77 -10.66
C PRO A 58 -1.65 16.95 -11.35
N VAL A 59 -2.05 16.01 -12.22
CA VAL A 59 -3.37 16.04 -12.87
C VAL A 59 -4.46 15.80 -11.83
N ARG A 60 -4.30 14.79 -10.97
CA ARG A 60 -5.25 14.52 -9.88
C ARG A 60 -5.39 15.72 -8.94
N GLN A 61 -4.29 16.33 -8.53
CA GLN A 61 -4.31 17.53 -7.67
C GLN A 61 -5.02 18.72 -8.32
N GLN A 62 -4.84 18.93 -9.64
CA GLN A 62 -5.53 20.00 -10.36
C GLN A 62 -7.04 19.76 -10.43
N VAL A 63 -7.45 18.50 -10.67
CA VAL A 63 -8.87 18.11 -10.68
C VAL A 63 -9.48 18.28 -9.30
N GLU A 64 -8.79 17.84 -8.24
CA GLU A 64 -9.23 18.03 -6.85
C GLU A 64 -9.46 19.51 -6.53
N LYS A 65 -8.51 20.38 -6.87
CA LYS A 65 -8.67 21.84 -6.69
C LYS A 65 -9.86 22.42 -7.45
N ALA A 66 -10.11 21.95 -8.68
CA ALA A 66 -11.25 22.40 -9.46
C ALA A 66 -12.58 21.99 -8.82
N ILE A 67 -12.65 20.76 -8.30
CA ILE A 67 -13.82 20.25 -7.56
C ILE A 67 -14.02 21.04 -6.26
N GLU A 68 -12.96 21.31 -5.50
CA GLU A 68 -13.03 22.13 -4.29
C GLU A 68 -13.57 23.53 -4.57
N GLN A 69 -13.05 24.21 -5.60
CA GLN A 69 -13.54 25.53 -6.00
C GLN A 69 -15.01 25.50 -6.42
N TYR A 70 -15.46 24.43 -7.08
CA TYR A 70 -16.85 24.25 -7.45
C TYR A 70 -17.74 24.04 -6.21
N LEU A 71 -17.31 23.19 -5.27
CA LEU A 71 -18.03 22.96 -4.01
C LEU A 71 -18.13 24.24 -3.18
N GLN A 72 -17.04 25.01 -3.08
CA GLN A 72 -17.02 26.30 -2.38
C GLN A 72 -18.02 27.30 -2.97
N GLN A 73 -18.15 27.38 -4.30
CA GLN A 73 -19.16 28.23 -4.95
C GLN A 73 -20.60 27.84 -4.59
N MET A 74 -20.82 26.55 -4.33
CA MET A 74 -22.11 26.04 -3.86
C MET A 74 -22.27 26.10 -2.33
N ASN A 75 -21.34 26.71 -1.60
CA ASN A 75 -21.25 26.68 -0.14
C ASN A 75 -21.25 25.25 0.43
N MET A 76 -20.69 24.29 -0.31
CA MET A 76 -20.52 22.92 0.13
C MET A 76 -19.08 22.69 0.59
N PRO A 77 -18.87 22.03 1.74
CA PRO A 77 -17.53 21.69 2.20
C PRO A 77 -16.91 20.59 1.33
N SER A 78 -15.61 20.69 1.11
CA SER A 78 -14.83 19.63 0.49
C SER A 78 -14.64 18.44 1.43
N ARG A 79 -14.33 17.26 0.87
CA ARG A 79 -13.98 16.08 1.66
C ARG A 79 -12.80 16.35 2.61
N GLN A 80 -11.80 17.10 2.14
CA GLN A 80 -10.60 17.37 2.93
C GLN A 80 -10.90 18.26 4.14
N GLU A 81 -11.75 19.27 3.97
CA GLU A 81 -12.21 20.12 5.08
C GLU A 81 -13.00 19.31 6.12
N VAL A 82 -13.89 18.41 5.68
CA VAL A 82 -14.66 17.53 6.59
C VAL A 82 -13.72 16.65 7.41
N VAL A 83 -12.73 16.02 6.77
CA VAL A 83 -11.75 15.18 7.46
C VAL A 83 -10.92 15.99 8.45
N SER A 84 -10.44 17.18 8.05
CA SER A 84 -9.66 18.04 8.93
C SER A 84 -10.44 18.48 10.16
N ILE A 85 -11.74 18.77 10.01
CA ILE A 85 -12.61 19.10 11.14
C ILE A 85 -12.80 17.88 12.04
N ALA A 86 -13.02 16.69 11.47
CA ALA A 86 -13.17 15.46 12.25
C ALA A 86 -11.91 15.16 13.08
N GLU A 87 -10.71 15.27 12.49
CA GLU A 87 -9.45 15.09 13.20
C GLU A 87 -9.27 16.08 14.35
N ARG A 88 -9.59 17.35 14.13
CA ARG A 88 -9.53 18.38 15.17
C ARG A 88 -10.55 18.12 16.27
N LEU A 89 -11.73 17.63 15.92
CA LEU A 89 -12.77 17.28 16.89
C LEU A 89 -12.32 16.12 17.77
N THR A 90 -11.74 15.07 17.20
CA THR A 90 -11.16 13.96 17.97
C THR A 90 -10.02 14.43 18.88
N GLN A 91 -9.15 15.34 18.41
CA GLN A 91 -8.10 15.91 19.25
C GLN A 91 -8.66 16.76 20.40
N LEU A 92 -9.74 17.49 20.16
CA LEU A 92 -10.44 18.25 21.19
C LEU A 92 -11.08 17.31 22.23
N GLU A 93 -11.72 16.23 21.79
CA GLU A 93 -12.31 15.20 22.66
C GLU A 93 -11.26 14.62 23.62
N LEU A 94 -10.10 14.18 23.09
CA LEU A 94 -9.01 13.66 23.91
C LEU A 94 -8.47 14.69 24.91
N ARG A 95 -8.42 15.97 24.52
CA ARG A 95 -7.95 17.03 25.42
C ARG A 95 -8.97 17.35 26.50
N VAL A 96 -10.26 17.24 26.20
CA VAL A 96 -11.34 17.38 27.18
C VAL A 96 -11.29 16.22 28.17
N ASP A 97 -11.10 14.99 27.71
CA ASP A 97 -10.94 13.81 28.58
C ASP A 97 -9.75 13.95 29.54
N ASP A 98 -8.61 14.45 29.05
CA ASP A 98 -7.43 14.74 29.90
C ASP A 98 -7.70 15.86 30.91
N MET A 99 -8.48 16.87 30.52
CA MET A 99 -8.89 17.92 31.45
C MET A 99 -9.82 17.38 32.53
N ASP A 100 -10.78 16.52 32.19
CA ASP A 100 -11.68 15.89 33.15
C ASP A 100 -10.91 15.03 34.16
N ALA A 101 -9.95 14.21 33.69
CA ALA A 101 -9.09 13.42 34.57
C ALA A 101 -8.29 14.30 35.54
N LYS A 102 -7.72 15.40 35.06
CA LYS A 102 -6.98 16.36 35.91
C LYS A 102 -7.88 17.05 36.92
N MET A 103 -9.14 17.33 36.59
CA MET A 103 -10.10 17.90 37.54
C MET A 103 -10.43 16.90 38.65
N ASP A 104 -10.63 15.62 38.32
CA ASP A 104 -10.84 14.57 39.31
C ASP A 104 -9.64 14.42 40.25
N ASP A 105 -8.42 14.41 39.71
CA ASP A 105 -7.18 14.38 40.51
C ASP A 105 -7.11 15.58 41.49
N MET A 106 -7.43 16.78 41.01
CA MET A 106 -7.45 17.99 41.86
C MET A 106 -8.51 17.89 42.96
N LEU A 107 -9.70 17.38 42.65
CA LEU A 107 -10.76 17.18 43.65
C LEU A 107 -10.34 16.19 44.74
N ASP A 108 -9.66 15.12 44.36
CA ASP A 108 -9.17 14.13 45.32
C ASP A 108 -8.03 14.67 46.19
N LEU A 109 -7.13 15.46 45.62
CA LEU A 109 -6.13 16.21 46.41
C LEU A 109 -6.78 17.17 47.41
N LEU A 110 -7.80 17.92 46.99
CA LEU A 110 -8.53 18.84 47.88
C LEU A 110 -9.25 18.10 49.01
N LYS A 111 -9.87 16.95 48.72
CA LYS A 111 -10.48 16.08 49.75
C LYS A 111 -9.40 15.59 50.74
N GLY A 112 -8.23 15.17 50.24
CA GLY A 112 -7.11 14.73 51.07
C GLY A 112 -6.60 15.84 52.00
N ILE A 113 -6.44 17.06 51.48
CA ILE A 113 -6.04 18.24 52.28
C ILE A 113 -7.08 18.49 53.37
N LYS A 114 -8.38 18.52 53.04
CA LYS A 114 -9.44 18.73 54.03
C LYS A 114 -9.40 17.67 55.14
N GLN A 115 -9.24 16.40 54.79
CA GLN A 115 -9.14 15.31 55.77
C GLN A 115 -7.91 15.44 56.68
N SER A 116 -6.81 15.98 56.17
CA SER A 116 -5.61 16.24 56.99
C SER A 116 -5.81 17.40 57.97
N LEU A 117 -6.57 18.43 57.59
CA LEU A 117 -6.90 19.58 58.44
C LEU A 117 -7.93 19.22 59.52
N ASP A 118 -8.86 18.30 59.24
CA ASP A 118 -9.89 17.85 60.19
C ASP A 118 -9.34 16.87 61.25
N LYS A 119 -8.08 16.40 61.14
CA LYS A 119 -7.46 15.56 62.18
C LYS A 119 -6.91 16.45 63.32
N PRO A 120 -7.30 16.22 64.59
CA PRO A 120 -6.73 16.96 65.70
C PRO A 120 -5.24 16.63 65.83
N GLU A 121 -4.39 17.67 65.92
CA GLU A 121 -2.98 17.49 66.28
C GLU A 121 -2.90 16.71 67.59
N SER A 122 -2.13 15.61 67.56
CA SER A 122 -1.93 14.70 68.70
C SER A 122 -0.78 15.18 69.57
#